data_AF-A0A085WUI2-F1
#
_entry.id   AF-A0A085WUI2-F1
#
_cell.length_a   1.000
_cell.length_b   1.000
_cell.length_c   1.000
_cell.angle_alpha   90.00
_cell.angle_beta   90.00
_cell.angle_gamma   90.00
#
_symmetry.space_group_name_H-M   'P 1'
#
loop_
_entity.id
_entity.type
_entity.pdbx_description
1 polymer ?
#
loop_
_entity_poly.entity_id
_entity_poly.type
_entity_poly.pdbx_seq_one_letter_code
_entity_poly.pdbx_strand_id
1 'polypeptide(L)'
;MTAVSAAQRTAQTSFAAVAASDPTLRQGAKGASVTQLQNLLRNKGYNIAADGDFGPKTTAAVKSFQSSRGLTADGIVGPKTWAALRGGVVSNPGTPAGGKQVTAYTNGRPSTITVVPVGNGQYMRADAARNFKAMQAAAAKAGVNLSATSGFRTMEQQRVLYQKYLNGTGNLAAKPGYSNHQNGISMDVGGIGSYSSKAFNWMKNNAAKYGFQNDVRGEYWHWTFKG
;
A
#
# COMPACT_ATOMS: atom_id res chain seq x y z
N MET A 1 60.22 25.26 -22.57
CA MET A 1 58.75 25.37 -22.70
C MET A 1 58.13 24.48 -21.65
N THR A 2 57.47 25.03 -20.63
CA THR A 2 56.49 24.24 -19.87
C THR A 2 55.41 25.16 -19.32
N ALA A 3 54.18 24.84 -19.70
CA ALA A 3 52.99 25.61 -19.44
C ALA A 3 52.44 25.44 -18.01
N VAL A 4 51.59 26.38 -17.67
CA VAL A 4 50.74 26.51 -16.47
C VAL A 4 49.77 25.33 -16.32
N SER A 5 49.42 24.91 -15.10
CA SER A 5 48.01 24.66 -14.77
C SER A 5 47.73 24.65 -13.27
N ALA A 6 46.57 25.23 -12.95
CA ALA A 6 46.00 25.48 -11.65
C ALA A 6 45.34 24.23 -11.02
N ALA A 7 45.19 24.28 -9.70
CA ALA A 7 43.92 24.13 -8.97
C ALA A 7 44.08 23.30 -7.69
N GLN A 8 43.94 24.00 -6.57
CA GLN A 8 43.60 23.44 -5.27
C GLN A 8 42.25 22.70 -5.35
N ARG A 9 42.10 21.71 -4.44
CA ARG A 9 40.88 20.99 -4.00
C ARG A 9 40.51 19.72 -4.76
N THR A 10 40.87 18.58 -4.17
CA THR A 10 40.02 17.38 -4.15
C THR A 10 39.99 16.81 -2.74
N ALA A 11 39.18 17.43 -1.89
CA ALA A 11 38.61 16.77 -0.73
C ALA A 11 37.57 15.74 -1.19
N GLN A 12 37.38 14.71 -0.36
CA GLN A 12 36.33 13.69 -0.42
C GLN A 12 36.46 12.62 -1.52
N THR A 13 37.24 11.60 -1.17
CA THR A 13 36.97 10.21 -1.57
C THR A 13 35.52 9.82 -1.24
N SER A 14 34.68 9.85 -2.27
CA SER A 14 33.60 8.91 -2.55
C SER A 14 32.67 8.50 -1.39
N PHE A 15 31.63 9.31 -1.12
CA PHE A 15 30.37 8.79 -0.59
C PHE A 15 29.57 8.14 -1.73
N ALA A 16 30.01 6.95 -2.14
CA ALA A 16 29.19 6.03 -2.91
C ALA A 16 29.17 4.70 -2.16
N ALA A 17 28.61 4.72 -0.95
CA ALA A 17 28.12 3.50 -0.34
C ALA A 17 26.96 3.02 -1.22
N VAL A 18 27.25 1.96 -1.98
CA VAL A 18 26.26 1.12 -2.66
C VAL A 18 25.02 1.03 -1.79
N ALA A 19 23.87 1.48 -2.32
CA ALA A 19 22.59 1.31 -1.65
C ALA A 19 22.36 -0.20 -1.46
N ALA A 20 22.77 -0.72 -0.31
CA ALA A 20 22.60 -2.11 0.05
C ALA A 20 21.10 -2.41 0.01
N SER A 21 20.70 -3.34 -0.85
CA SER A 21 19.35 -3.88 -0.81
C SER A 21 19.15 -4.53 0.56
N ASP A 22 18.11 -4.12 1.27
CA ASP A 22 17.77 -4.68 2.56
C ASP A 22 17.50 -6.20 2.41
N PRO A 23 18.33 -7.08 3.01
CA PRO A 23 18.22 -8.52 2.78
C PRO A 23 16.95 -9.07 3.44
N THR A 24 16.41 -10.15 2.88
CA THR A 24 15.33 -10.89 3.56
C THR A 24 15.93 -11.66 4.73
N LEU A 25 15.55 -11.29 5.96
CA LEU A 25 16.01 -11.96 7.18
C LEU A 25 14.92 -12.84 7.79
N ARG A 26 15.32 -13.96 8.38
CA ARG A 26 14.47 -14.90 9.11
C ARG A 26 15.29 -15.58 10.20
N GLN A 27 14.62 -16.34 11.06
CA GLN A 27 15.27 -17.11 12.12
C GLN A 27 16.46 -17.92 11.58
N GLY A 28 17.58 -17.87 12.30
CA GLY A 28 18.85 -18.49 11.92
C GLY A 28 19.79 -17.59 11.11
N ALA A 29 19.32 -16.44 10.58
CA ALA A 29 20.20 -15.46 9.97
C ALA A 29 21.17 -14.85 11.01
N LYS A 30 22.37 -14.47 10.56
CA LYS A 30 23.41 -13.87 11.41
C LYS A 30 24.09 -12.68 10.71
N GLY A 31 24.74 -11.82 11.49
CA GLY A 31 25.64 -10.76 11.00
C GLY A 31 25.03 -9.36 11.00
N ALA A 32 25.73 -8.42 10.34
CA ALA A 32 25.49 -6.98 10.47
C ALA A 32 24.04 -6.54 10.17
N SER A 33 23.38 -7.15 9.19
CA SER A 33 21.98 -6.83 8.86
C SER A 33 21.01 -7.26 9.97
N VAL A 34 21.31 -8.34 10.71
CA VAL A 34 20.51 -8.75 11.86
C VAL A 34 20.71 -7.79 13.02
N THR A 35 21.95 -7.35 13.27
CA THR A 35 22.25 -6.31 14.27
C THR A 35 21.47 -5.02 13.96
N GLN A 36 21.42 -4.63 12.68
CA GLN A 36 20.66 -3.46 12.23
C GLN A 36 19.15 -3.62 12.49
N LEU A 37 18.56 -4.77 12.14
CA LEU A 37 17.17 -5.10 12.44
C LEU A 37 16.87 -4.98 13.95
N GLN A 38 17.70 -5.61 14.77
CA GLN A 38 17.53 -5.64 16.22
C GLN A 38 17.61 -4.23 16.84
N ASN A 39 18.53 -3.38 16.35
CA ASN A 39 18.61 -1.98 16.75
C ASN A 39 17.35 -1.18 16.36
N LEU A 40 16.81 -1.39 15.16
CA LEU A 40 15.56 -0.74 14.74
C LEU A 40 14.38 -1.18 15.61
N LEU A 41 14.27 -2.47 15.94
CA LEU A 41 13.24 -2.98 16.85
C LEU A 41 13.38 -2.38 18.25
N ARG A 42 14.61 -2.28 18.79
CA ARG A 42 14.85 -1.59 20.07
C ARG A 42 14.39 -0.14 20.05
N ASN A 43 14.66 0.60 18.97
CA ASN A 43 14.19 1.98 18.81
C ASN A 43 12.65 2.09 18.71
N LYS A 44 11.94 0.99 18.43
CA LYS A 44 10.47 0.90 18.47
C LYS A 44 9.92 0.36 19.79
N GLY A 45 10.77 0.22 20.82
CA GLY A 45 10.38 -0.18 22.17
C GLY A 45 10.43 -1.68 22.45
N TYR A 46 10.99 -2.50 21.55
CA TYR A 46 11.13 -3.94 21.78
C TYR A 46 12.40 -4.25 22.59
N ASN A 47 12.25 -4.93 23.73
CA ASN A 47 13.37 -5.29 24.60
C ASN A 47 14.07 -6.59 24.12
N ILE A 48 15.05 -6.45 23.21
CA ILE A 48 15.87 -7.55 22.68
C ILE A 48 17.36 -7.13 22.59
N ALA A 49 18.29 -8.10 22.66
CA ALA A 49 19.71 -7.84 22.36
C ALA A 49 19.90 -7.51 20.86
N ALA A 50 20.94 -6.75 20.50
CA ALA A 50 21.47 -6.81 19.12
C ALA A 50 22.84 -7.46 19.09
N ASP A 51 22.82 -8.76 19.23
CA ASP A 51 23.96 -9.67 19.14
C ASP A 51 24.28 -10.07 17.69
N GLY A 52 23.46 -9.67 16.72
CA GLY A 52 23.60 -10.10 15.33
C GLY A 52 23.06 -11.50 15.06
N ASP A 53 22.36 -12.12 16.00
CA ASP A 53 21.77 -13.45 15.87
C ASP A 53 20.24 -13.40 15.79
N PHE A 54 19.67 -13.86 14.68
CA PHE A 54 18.22 -13.88 14.50
C PHE A 54 17.63 -15.12 15.19
N GLY A 55 17.59 -15.08 16.52
CA GLY A 55 17.04 -16.13 17.36
C GLY A 55 15.53 -15.98 17.65
N PRO A 56 14.96 -16.87 18.48
CA PRO A 56 13.52 -16.87 18.81
C PRO A 56 13.01 -15.55 19.38
N LYS A 57 13.83 -14.83 20.18
CA LYS A 57 13.47 -13.51 20.73
C LYS A 57 13.33 -12.46 19.63
N THR A 58 14.23 -12.45 18.64
CA THR A 58 14.12 -11.55 17.47
C THR A 58 12.91 -11.91 16.62
N THR A 59 12.63 -13.20 16.40
CA THR A 59 11.41 -13.66 15.70
C THR A 59 10.14 -13.16 16.39
N ALA A 60 10.04 -13.29 17.72
CA ALA A 60 8.89 -12.81 18.47
C ALA A 60 8.72 -11.28 18.34
N ALA A 61 9.81 -10.52 18.47
CA ALA A 61 9.79 -9.06 18.31
C ALA A 61 9.39 -8.63 16.89
N VAL A 62 9.88 -9.31 15.85
CA VAL A 62 9.48 -9.06 14.45
C VAL A 62 7.99 -9.31 14.26
N LYS A 63 7.47 -10.43 14.76
CA LYS A 63 6.04 -10.76 14.66
C LYS A 63 5.17 -9.73 15.37
N SER A 64 5.52 -9.34 16.60
CA SER A 64 4.81 -8.28 17.32
C SER A 64 4.87 -6.94 16.59
N PHE A 65 6.04 -6.58 16.04
CA PHE A 65 6.19 -5.38 15.23
C PHE A 65 5.30 -5.42 13.98
N GLN A 66 5.34 -6.52 13.24
CA GLN A 66 4.50 -6.74 12.06
C GLN A 66 3.02 -6.61 12.42
N SER A 67 2.56 -7.28 13.48
CA SER A 67 1.19 -7.16 14.00
C SER A 67 0.83 -5.70 14.34
N SER A 68 1.73 -4.98 15.02
CA SER A 68 1.50 -3.57 15.39
C SER A 68 1.42 -2.61 14.19
N ARG A 69 1.92 -3.03 13.02
CA ARG A 69 1.93 -2.27 11.77
C ARG A 69 0.97 -2.80 10.72
N GLY A 70 0.10 -3.74 11.07
CA GLY A 70 -0.86 -4.35 10.14
C GLY A 70 -0.20 -5.17 9.03
N LEU A 71 1.03 -5.66 9.25
CA LEU A 71 1.73 -6.57 8.36
C LEU A 71 1.43 -8.02 8.74
N THR A 72 1.65 -8.96 7.81
CA THR A 72 1.65 -10.39 8.13
C THR A 72 2.72 -10.68 9.18
N ALA A 73 2.31 -11.21 10.33
CA ALA A 73 3.20 -11.56 11.43
C ALA A 73 3.88 -12.92 11.22
N ASP A 74 4.59 -13.07 10.11
CA ASP A 74 5.29 -14.30 9.72
C ASP A 74 6.68 -14.44 10.37
N GLY A 75 7.21 -13.36 10.95
CA GLY A 75 8.57 -13.35 11.52
C GLY A 75 9.68 -13.21 10.47
N ILE A 76 9.32 -12.89 9.22
CA ILE A 76 10.25 -12.69 8.11
C ILE A 76 10.39 -11.18 7.83
N VAL A 77 11.63 -10.69 7.86
CA VAL A 77 11.95 -9.29 7.59
C VAL A 77 12.26 -9.13 6.11
N GLY A 78 11.19 -9.00 5.32
CA GLY A 78 11.27 -8.58 3.93
C GLY A 78 11.20 -7.05 3.77
N PRO A 79 11.21 -6.55 2.53
CA PRO A 79 11.25 -5.12 2.22
C PRO A 79 10.15 -4.28 2.92
N LYS A 80 8.96 -4.85 3.12
CA LYS A 80 7.85 -4.19 3.83
C LYS A 80 8.14 -3.98 5.32
N THR A 81 8.70 -5.00 5.97
CA THR A 81 9.09 -4.93 7.38
C THR A 81 10.22 -3.91 7.54
N TRP A 82 11.19 -3.90 6.63
CA TRP A 82 12.28 -2.91 6.60
C TRP A 82 11.79 -1.47 6.44
N ALA A 83 10.90 -1.21 5.47
CA ALA A 83 10.34 0.12 5.27
C ALA A 83 9.58 0.61 6.51
N ALA A 84 8.76 -0.26 7.12
CA ALA A 84 8.02 0.06 8.34
C ALA A 84 8.95 0.34 9.53
N LEU A 85 10.04 -0.41 9.68
CA LEU A 85 11.02 -0.23 10.77
C LEU A 85 11.74 1.12 10.67
N ARG A 86 12.12 1.52 9.45
CA ARG A 86 12.84 2.77 9.17
C ARG A 86 11.96 4.02 9.20
N GLY A 87 10.64 3.89 9.39
CA GLY A 87 9.70 5.01 9.36
C GLY A 87 9.55 5.67 7.98
N GLY A 88 9.98 4.98 6.92
CA GLY A 88 9.83 5.44 5.55
C GLY A 88 8.40 5.22 5.05
N VAL A 89 7.88 6.15 4.26
CA VAL A 89 6.82 5.85 3.30
C VAL A 89 7.24 4.62 2.50
N VAL A 90 6.38 3.61 2.45
CA VAL A 90 6.64 2.30 1.82
C VAL A 90 7.06 2.47 0.35
N SER A 91 8.35 2.65 0.14
CA SER A 91 9.00 2.68 -1.16
C SER A 91 9.17 1.22 -1.58
N ASN A 92 8.44 0.80 -2.59
CA ASN A 92 8.30 -0.61 -2.95
C ASN A 92 9.19 -0.95 -4.16
N PRO A 93 10.29 -1.72 -4.01
CA PRO A 93 10.78 -2.58 -5.08
C PRO A 93 10.18 -3.97 -4.84
N GLY A 94 9.06 -4.25 -5.50
CA GLY A 94 8.36 -5.52 -5.34
C GLY A 94 6.90 -5.42 -5.75
N THR A 95 6.63 -5.26 -7.04
CA THR A 95 5.30 -5.43 -7.63
C THR A 95 4.68 -6.71 -7.04
N PRO A 96 3.50 -6.65 -6.38
CA PRO A 96 2.77 -7.87 -6.02
C PRO A 96 2.56 -8.70 -7.29
N ALA A 97 2.63 -10.03 -7.22
CA ALA A 97 2.36 -10.87 -8.39
C ALA A 97 1.06 -10.40 -9.09
N GLY A 98 1.17 -10.02 -10.38
CA GLY A 98 0.07 -9.45 -11.16
C GLY A 98 -0.14 -7.93 -11.07
N GLY A 99 0.77 -7.17 -10.45
CA GLY A 99 0.71 -5.71 -10.44
C GLY A 99 1.06 -5.09 -11.80
N LYS A 100 0.25 -4.15 -12.27
CA LYS A 100 0.42 -3.48 -13.56
C LYS A 100 0.72 -2.00 -13.34
N GLN A 101 1.71 -1.45 -14.06
CA GLN A 101 1.88 0.00 -14.16
C GLN A 101 0.81 0.58 -15.09
N VAL A 102 0.10 1.60 -14.62
CA VAL A 102 -0.98 2.26 -15.36
C VAL A 102 -0.89 3.77 -15.18
N THR A 103 -1.42 4.51 -16.16
CA THR A 103 -1.64 5.95 -16.03
C THR A 103 -2.89 6.20 -15.19
N ALA A 104 -2.69 6.81 -14.04
CA ALA A 104 -3.71 7.34 -13.15
C ALA A 104 -3.89 8.84 -13.32
N TYR A 105 -5.02 9.37 -12.85
CA TYR A 105 -5.34 10.80 -12.93
C TYR A 105 -5.83 11.32 -11.58
N THR A 106 -5.30 12.47 -11.17
CA THR A 106 -5.80 13.24 -10.01
C THR A 106 -5.97 14.68 -10.46
N ASN A 107 -7.19 15.22 -10.35
CA ASN A 107 -7.51 16.60 -10.75
C ASN A 107 -7.00 16.96 -12.17
N GLY A 108 -7.21 16.04 -13.12
CA GLY A 108 -6.77 16.16 -14.50
C GLY A 108 -5.28 15.86 -14.76
N ARG A 109 -4.46 15.68 -13.72
CA ARG A 109 -3.01 15.46 -13.86
C ARG A 109 -2.67 13.97 -13.95
N PRO A 110 -1.98 13.51 -15.00
CA PRO A 110 -1.56 12.11 -15.12
C PRO A 110 -0.41 11.77 -14.18
N SER A 111 -0.35 10.52 -13.73
CA SER A 111 0.77 9.95 -12.98
C SER A 111 0.86 8.44 -13.24
N THR A 112 2.05 7.85 -13.06
CA THR A 112 2.20 6.39 -13.13
C THR A 112 2.01 5.80 -11.75
N ILE A 113 1.07 4.85 -11.61
CA ILE A 113 0.88 4.08 -10.38
C ILE A 113 0.99 2.58 -10.67
N THR A 114 1.27 1.79 -9.64
CA THR A 114 1.06 0.35 -9.69
C THR A 114 -0.33 0.02 -9.17
N VAL A 115 -1.13 -0.67 -9.99
CA VAL A 115 -2.40 -1.25 -9.56
C VAL A 115 -2.29 -2.76 -9.42
N VAL A 116 -3.07 -3.33 -8.51
CA VAL A 116 -3.00 -4.74 -8.11
C VAL A 116 -4.42 -5.31 -8.12
N PRO A 117 -4.64 -6.56 -8.58
CA PRO A 117 -5.96 -7.16 -8.62
C PRO A 117 -6.53 -7.35 -7.22
N VAL A 118 -7.83 -7.10 -7.04
CA VAL A 118 -8.58 -7.22 -5.77
C VAL A 118 -9.80 -8.17 -5.86
N GLY A 119 -9.88 -8.95 -6.94
CA GLY A 119 -10.98 -9.88 -7.23
C GLY A 119 -11.93 -9.35 -8.30
N ASN A 120 -12.71 -10.23 -8.92
CA ASN A 120 -13.70 -9.91 -9.97
C ASN A 120 -13.15 -9.05 -11.13
N GLY A 121 -11.88 -9.26 -11.50
CA GLY A 121 -11.21 -8.47 -12.53
C GLY A 121 -10.95 -6.99 -12.15
N GLN A 122 -11.26 -6.59 -10.91
CA GLN A 122 -11.04 -5.23 -10.43
C GLN A 122 -9.63 -5.05 -9.90
N TYR A 123 -9.14 -3.82 -10.00
CA TYR A 123 -7.81 -3.42 -9.57
C TYR A 123 -7.90 -2.21 -8.63
N MET A 124 -6.91 -2.01 -7.77
CA MET A 124 -6.74 -0.78 -7.00
C MET A 124 -5.25 -0.41 -6.93
N ARG A 125 -4.94 0.84 -6.59
CA ARG A 125 -3.58 1.28 -6.25
C ARG A 125 -2.99 0.33 -5.20
N ALA A 126 -1.72 -0.03 -5.33
CA ALA A 126 -1.14 -1.16 -4.61
C ALA A 126 -1.29 -1.11 -3.08
N ASP A 127 -1.26 0.08 -2.47
CA ASP A 127 -1.51 0.31 -1.04
C ASP A 127 -2.99 0.13 -0.66
N ALA A 128 -3.91 0.76 -1.42
CA ALA A 128 -5.35 0.61 -1.25
C ALA A 128 -5.78 -0.85 -1.43
N ALA A 129 -5.23 -1.55 -2.44
CA ALA A 129 -5.51 -2.95 -2.73
C ALA A 129 -5.17 -3.88 -1.57
N ARG A 130 -4.04 -3.64 -0.88
CA ARG A 130 -3.64 -4.45 0.29
C ARG A 130 -4.61 -4.27 1.45
N ASN A 131 -4.94 -3.01 1.74
CA ASN A 131 -5.89 -2.68 2.80
C ASN A 131 -7.29 -3.21 2.49
N PHE A 132 -7.72 -3.13 1.23
CA PHE A 132 -9.01 -3.67 0.80
C PHE A 132 -9.08 -5.19 0.99
N LYS A 133 -8.03 -5.93 0.58
CA LYS A 133 -7.97 -7.39 0.81
C LYS A 133 -7.96 -7.75 2.29
N ALA A 134 -7.25 -7.00 3.13
CA ALA A 134 -7.26 -7.21 4.57
C ALA A 134 -8.66 -6.97 5.16
N MET A 135 -9.35 -5.92 4.69
CA MET A 135 -10.72 -5.61 5.06
C MET A 135 -11.70 -6.71 4.61
N GLN A 136 -11.59 -7.20 3.37
CA GLN A 136 -12.38 -8.32 2.87
C GLN A 136 -12.19 -9.58 3.72
N ALA A 137 -10.95 -9.92 4.08
CA ALA A 137 -10.65 -11.08 4.91
C ALA A 137 -11.24 -10.94 6.33
N ALA A 138 -11.19 -9.74 6.91
CA ALA A 138 -11.78 -9.48 8.22
C ALA A 138 -13.31 -9.51 8.19
N ALA A 139 -13.92 -8.98 7.12
CA ALA A 139 -15.35 -9.05 6.90
C ALA A 139 -15.82 -10.51 6.77
N ALA A 140 -15.09 -11.32 5.99
CA ALA A 140 -15.39 -12.74 5.81
C ALA A 140 -15.37 -13.51 7.13
N LYS A 141 -14.38 -13.23 8.01
CA LYS A 141 -14.32 -13.80 9.37
C LYS A 141 -15.52 -13.40 10.25
N ALA A 142 -16.15 -12.25 9.97
CA ALA A 142 -17.36 -11.78 10.63
C ALA A 142 -18.66 -12.24 9.91
N GLY A 143 -18.56 -13.13 8.92
CA GLY A 143 -19.70 -13.59 8.13
C GLY A 143 -20.30 -12.50 7.26
N VAL A 144 -19.47 -11.58 6.75
CA VAL A 144 -19.83 -10.51 5.82
C VAL A 144 -19.01 -10.66 4.55
N ASN A 145 -19.67 -10.89 3.42
CA ASN A 145 -19.01 -11.03 2.13
C ASN A 145 -18.94 -9.67 1.43
N LEU A 146 -17.71 -9.17 1.24
CA LEU A 146 -17.44 -7.93 0.50
C LEU A 146 -16.79 -8.30 -0.83
N SER A 147 -17.41 -7.91 -1.95
CA SER A 147 -16.87 -8.14 -3.29
C SER A 147 -16.42 -6.83 -3.94
N ALA A 148 -15.39 -6.90 -4.79
CA ALA A 148 -15.00 -5.78 -5.63
C ALA A 148 -15.94 -5.71 -6.84
N THR A 149 -16.62 -4.58 -7.04
CA THR A 149 -17.53 -4.37 -8.18
C THR A 149 -16.94 -3.39 -9.19
N SER A 150 -16.38 -2.28 -8.72
CA SER A 150 -15.74 -1.27 -9.58
C SER A 150 -14.56 -0.62 -8.88
N GLY A 151 -13.35 -0.94 -9.32
CA GLY A 151 -12.10 -0.39 -8.79
C GLY A 151 -11.50 0.68 -9.71
N PHE A 152 -10.22 0.53 -10.03
CA PHE A 152 -9.48 1.40 -10.92
C PHE A 152 -10.15 1.49 -12.30
N ARG A 153 -10.34 2.73 -12.76
CA ARG A 153 -10.83 3.03 -14.11
C ARG A 153 -9.77 3.78 -14.89
N THR A 154 -9.51 3.35 -16.12
CA THR A 154 -8.67 4.12 -17.06
C THR A 154 -9.39 5.41 -17.49
N MET A 155 -8.66 6.31 -18.15
CA MET A 155 -9.25 7.48 -18.80
C MET A 155 -10.37 7.10 -19.77
N GLU A 156 -10.16 6.05 -20.55
CA GLU A 156 -11.12 5.62 -21.56
C GLU A 156 -12.39 5.03 -20.94
N GLN A 157 -12.24 4.17 -19.93
CA GLN A 157 -13.38 3.65 -19.18
C GLN A 157 -14.18 4.78 -18.51
N GLN A 158 -13.50 5.80 -17.98
CA GLN A 158 -14.18 6.95 -17.39
C GLN A 158 -14.92 7.78 -18.44
N ARG A 159 -14.36 7.96 -19.65
CA ARG A 159 -15.03 8.66 -20.76
C ARG A 159 -16.33 8.00 -21.15
N VAL A 160 -16.33 6.67 -21.28
CA VAL A 160 -17.55 5.91 -21.62
C VAL A 160 -18.64 6.12 -20.55
N LEU A 161 -18.28 6.06 -19.27
CA LEU A 161 -19.25 6.28 -18.18
C LEU A 161 -19.75 7.73 -18.14
N TYR A 162 -18.87 8.70 -18.38
CA TYR A 162 -19.25 10.11 -18.45
C TYR A 162 -20.17 10.42 -19.63
N GLN A 163 -19.93 9.80 -20.80
CA GLN A 163 -20.83 9.93 -21.95
C GLN A 163 -22.22 9.34 -21.67
N LYS A 164 -22.29 8.17 -21.00
CA LYS A 164 -23.55 7.59 -20.55
C LYS A 164 -24.28 8.45 -19.52
N TYR A 165 -23.55 9.17 -18.67
CA TYR A 165 -24.15 10.14 -17.77
C TYR A 165 -24.75 11.32 -18.56
N LEU A 166 -23.99 11.92 -19.48
CA LEU A 166 -24.45 13.07 -20.27
C LEU A 166 -25.66 12.77 -21.16
N ASN A 167 -25.77 11.55 -21.67
CA ASN A 167 -26.89 11.14 -22.52
C ASN A 167 -28.09 10.55 -21.72
N GLY A 168 -28.02 10.55 -20.39
CA GLY A 168 -29.09 10.04 -19.51
C GLY A 168 -29.26 8.51 -19.50
N THR A 169 -28.32 7.74 -20.05
CA THR A 169 -28.39 6.27 -20.09
C THR A 169 -27.55 5.58 -19.02
N GLY A 170 -26.89 6.35 -18.15
CA GLY A 170 -26.04 5.84 -17.08
C GLY A 170 -26.10 6.67 -15.80
N ASN A 171 -25.48 6.14 -14.74
CA ASN A 171 -25.39 6.78 -13.44
C ASN A 171 -24.50 8.03 -13.47
N LEU A 172 -24.60 8.85 -12.42
CA LEU A 172 -23.71 9.98 -12.21
C LEU A 172 -22.24 9.56 -12.34
N ALA A 173 -21.48 10.29 -13.16
CA ALA A 173 -20.08 10.03 -13.39
C ALA A 173 -19.29 11.34 -13.38
N ALA A 174 -18.17 11.36 -12.66
CA ALA A 174 -17.27 12.50 -12.68
C ALA A 174 -16.64 12.69 -14.07
N LYS A 175 -16.32 13.93 -14.42
CA LYS A 175 -15.58 14.29 -15.63
C LYS A 175 -14.27 13.47 -15.72
N PRO A 176 -13.91 12.92 -16.89
CA PRO A 176 -12.67 12.19 -17.07
C PRO A 176 -11.44 13.00 -16.63
N GLY A 177 -10.59 12.40 -15.81
CA GLY A 177 -9.44 13.01 -15.14
C GLY A 177 -9.70 13.43 -13.68
N TYR A 178 -10.96 13.49 -13.25
CA TYR A 178 -11.36 14.00 -11.93
C TYR A 178 -12.05 12.94 -11.05
N SER A 179 -12.17 11.70 -11.54
CA SER A 179 -12.71 10.59 -10.76
C SER A 179 -11.65 9.99 -9.82
N ASN A 180 -12.02 9.76 -8.56
CA ASN A 180 -11.22 9.04 -7.57
C ASN A 180 -11.07 7.53 -7.89
N HIS A 181 -11.77 6.97 -8.88
CA HIS A 181 -11.43 5.65 -9.42
C HIS A 181 -10.21 5.71 -10.34
N GLN A 182 -9.94 6.86 -10.97
CA GLN A 182 -8.81 7.00 -11.89
C GLN A 182 -7.48 7.19 -11.18
N ASN A 183 -7.44 7.47 -9.87
CA ASN A 183 -6.22 7.40 -9.06
C ASN A 183 -6.07 6.08 -8.30
N GLY A 184 -7.02 5.15 -8.48
CA GLY A 184 -6.98 3.79 -7.95
C GLY A 184 -7.27 3.65 -6.45
N ILE A 185 -7.79 4.68 -5.78
CA ILE A 185 -8.04 4.63 -4.32
C ILE A 185 -9.48 4.25 -3.97
N SER A 186 -10.38 4.21 -4.94
CA SER A 186 -11.81 4.03 -4.69
C SER A 186 -12.28 2.64 -5.13
N MET A 187 -13.23 2.11 -4.38
CA MET A 187 -13.87 0.83 -4.68
C MET A 187 -15.38 0.94 -4.46
N ASP A 188 -16.14 0.59 -5.49
CA ASP A 188 -17.55 0.24 -5.33
C ASP A 188 -17.63 -1.21 -4.84
N VAL A 189 -18.14 -1.39 -3.63
CA VAL A 189 -18.14 -2.66 -2.90
C VAL A 189 -19.48 -3.35 -3.03
N GLY A 190 -19.49 -4.54 -3.60
CA GLY A 190 -20.66 -5.41 -3.65
C GLY A 190 -20.90 -6.14 -2.33
N GLY A 191 -22.14 -6.61 -2.14
CA GLY A 191 -22.62 -7.18 -0.88
C GLY A 191 -23.24 -6.12 0.07
N ILE A 192 -23.08 -4.84 -0.26
CA ILE A 192 -23.76 -3.73 0.41
C ILE A 192 -25.05 -3.42 -0.36
N GLY A 193 -26.20 -3.75 0.22
CA GLY A 193 -27.50 -3.55 -0.44
C GLY A 193 -28.20 -2.23 -0.10
N SER A 194 -27.83 -1.61 1.02
CA SER A 194 -28.42 -0.37 1.54
C SER A 194 -27.61 0.17 2.72
N TYR A 195 -27.91 1.38 3.17
CA TYR A 195 -27.41 1.96 4.42
C TYR A 195 -27.77 1.15 5.70
N SER A 196 -28.76 0.26 5.62
CA SER A 196 -29.16 -0.60 6.75
C SER A 196 -28.61 -2.03 6.62
N SER A 197 -27.95 -2.37 5.52
CA SER A 197 -27.46 -3.73 5.27
C SER A 197 -26.39 -4.16 6.28
N LYS A 198 -26.33 -5.47 6.57
CA LYS A 198 -25.31 -6.05 7.45
C LYS A 198 -23.89 -5.67 7.01
N ALA A 199 -23.63 -5.71 5.70
CA ALA A 199 -22.35 -5.34 5.14
C ALA A 199 -22.03 -3.85 5.31
N PHE A 200 -23.00 -2.96 5.06
CA PHE A 200 -22.82 -1.52 5.30
C PHE A 200 -22.48 -1.24 6.76
N ASN A 201 -23.26 -1.79 7.69
CA ASN A 201 -23.06 -1.56 9.13
C ASN A 201 -21.71 -2.10 9.59
N TRP A 202 -21.27 -3.26 9.08
CA TRP A 202 -19.95 -3.77 9.36
C TRP A 202 -18.85 -2.83 8.83
N MET A 203 -18.97 -2.37 7.59
CA MET A 203 -18.00 -1.45 7.00
C MET A 203 -17.97 -0.10 7.72
N LYS A 204 -19.12 0.49 8.03
CA LYS A 204 -19.23 1.73 8.81
C LYS A 204 -18.44 1.67 10.11
N ASN A 205 -18.42 0.51 10.79
CA ASN A 205 -17.76 0.33 12.07
C ASN A 205 -16.28 -0.11 11.97
N ASN A 206 -15.82 -0.58 10.81
CA ASN A 206 -14.51 -1.25 10.69
C ASN A 206 -13.63 -0.72 9.55
N ALA A 207 -14.20 -0.16 8.49
CA ALA A 207 -13.47 0.24 7.28
C ALA A 207 -12.36 1.26 7.57
N ALA A 208 -12.58 2.17 8.54
CA ALA A 208 -11.58 3.16 8.95
C ALA A 208 -10.29 2.52 9.49
N LYS A 209 -10.35 1.31 10.08
CA LYS A 209 -9.17 0.55 10.54
C LYS A 209 -8.27 0.10 9.38
N TYR A 210 -8.83 0.06 8.18
CA TYR A 210 -8.15 -0.28 6.93
C TYR A 210 -7.99 0.96 6.03
N GLY A 211 -8.19 2.16 6.58
CA GLY A 211 -8.07 3.42 5.85
C GLY A 211 -9.19 3.69 4.84
N PHE A 212 -10.33 3.00 4.91
CA PHE A 212 -11.48 3.23 4.00
C PHE A 212 -12.58 4.06 4.65
N GLN A 213 -13.17 4.96 3.87
CA GLN A 213 -14.29 5.81 4.30
C GLN A 213 -15.39 5.86 3.24
N ASN A 214 -16.66 5.88 3.66
CA ASN A 214 -17.80 6.18 2.80
C ASN A 214 -17.99 7.70 2.77
N ASP A 215 -17.39 8.35 1.78
CA ASP A 215 -17.29 9.81 1.69
C ASP A 215 -18.16 10.43 0.59
N VAL A 216 -18.92 9.60 -0.16
CA VAL A 216 -19.86 10.05 -1.17
C VAL A 216 -21.30 9.87 -0.67
N ARG A 217 -21.98 11.00 -0.45
CA ARG A 217 -23.37 11.01 0.02
C ARG A 217 -24.29 10.33 -1.00
N GLY A 218 -25.14 9.42 -0.54
CA GLY A 218 -26.08 8.67 -1.37
C GLY A 218 -25.52 7.37 -1.95
N GLU A 219 -24.20 7.16 -1.89
CA GLU A 219 -23.55 5.97 -2.45
C GLU A 219 -23.06 5.05 -1.32
N TYR A 220 -23.95 4.24 -0.75
CA TYR A 220 -23.57 3.29 0.33
C TYR A 220 -22.53 2.25 -0.09
N TRP A 221 -22.41 2.00 -1.40
CA TRP A 221 -21.44 1.09 -1.99
C TRP A 221 -20.06 1.70 -2.22
N HIS A 222 -19.91 3.03 -2.22
CA HIS A 222 -18.68 3.70 -2.63
C HIS A 222 -17.76 3.96 -1.44
N TRP A 223 -16.54 3.41 -1.48
CA TRP A 223 -15.57 3.55 -0.39
C TRP A 223 -14.21 4.01 -0.92
N THR A 224 -13.69 5.09 -0.32
CA THR A 224 -12.44 5.73 -0.69
C THR A 224 -11.34 5.41 0.31
N PHE A 225 -10.18 4.97 -0.17
CA PHE A 225 -8.99 4.81 0.67
C PHE A 225 -8.32 6.16 0.97
N LYS A 226 -8.07 6.43 2.25
CA LYS A 226 -7.50 7.68 2.80
C LYS A 226 -6.10 7.53 3.40
N GLY A 227 -5.60 6.31 3.57
CA GLY A 227 -4.33 6.03 4.24
C GLY A 227 -4.52 5.54 5.66
#